data_AF-A0A3B5LR15-F1
#
_entry.id   AF-A0A3B5LR15-F1
#
_cell.length_a   1.000
_cell.length_b   1.000
_cell.length_c   1.000
_cell.angle_alpha   90.00
_cell.angle_beta   90.00
_cell.angle_gamma   90.00
#
_symmetry.space_group_name_H-M   'P 1'
#
loop_
_entity.id
_entity.type
_entity.pdbx_description
1 polymer ?
#
loop_
_entity_poly.entity_id
_entity_poly.type
_entity_poly.pdbx_seq_one_letter_code
_entity_poly.pdbx_strand_id
1 'polypeptide(L)'
;MGSLSWLADLSSSALSPPNLLPLLLFLVVFYLVRFYQRQRGIYRNIPPGPRPWPVLGNFGGLLLPPFIRRRFGQTSNRNIGVMEALTSQASIYGNIYSLFVGSQLIVVLNSFDVVKDALSNHPDVFSDRPDVPTISILTKRKGIVFAPYGPVWRKQRKFCHATLRNFGFGRLSLEPCIQQGVAAVKTELLSGEHGACGVDPSRLISNAVSNVICSLILGQRFHHDDPEFRGILDLMSRGLEICINSPAVLINIFPLLYYLPFGAFRELRRVERDITVFLKKIIGSHSNTLDPNNPRDLTDMYLMEMLAQQAAGEQDSSFTEDYLFYIIGDLFIAGTDTTTNSVLWVLLYLALYPDIQDQVQAEIDRVVDRRRPPSLTDRGSLPFTEATIMEVQRLTAVVPLSIPHMASETTVFRGFTIPKGTVIMPNLYSVHRDPSVWDDPDAFNPTRFLDGEGKLLRRESFIPFGIGRRVCMGEQLAKMELFLTVSGLLQACTFRLPDGAPAPSLHGRFGLTLAPCPFALCVSARCEDSFSPNAFS
;
A
#
# COMPACT_ATOMS: atom_id res chain seq x y z
N MET A 1 63.91 -20.59 29.51
CA MET A 1 62.63 -21.02 28.89
C MET A 1 61.70 -21.47 30.01
N GLY A 2 61.03 -20.51 30.63
CA GLY A 2 60.17 -20.74 31.80
C GLY A 2 59.12 -19.65 31.83
N SER A 3 58.21 -19.68 30.86
CA SER A 3 57.07 -18.77 30.79
C SER A 3 56.09 -19.36 29.78
N LEU A 4 54.96 -19.90 30.26
CA LEU A 4 53.67 -20.15 29.56
C LEU A 4 52.88 -21.35 30.12
N SER A 5 53.41 -22.15 31.06
CA SER A 5 52.69 -23.32 31.60
C SER A 5 51.42 -22.96 32.38
N TRP A 6 51.42 -21.86 33.13
CA TRP A 6 50.24 -21.41 33.89
C TRP A 6 49.08 -20.92 32.99
N LEU A 7 49.37 -20.47 31.76
CA LEU A 7 48.34 -20.11 30.77
C LEU A 7 47.73 -21.36 30.11
N ALA A 8 48.48 -22.47 30.04
CA ALA A 8 47.96 -23.75 29.55
C ALA A 8 47.01 -24.41 30.58
N ASP A 9 47.29 -24.29 31.88
CA ASP A 9 46.43 -24.83 32.95
C ASP A 9 45.15 -24.00 33.20
N LEU A 10 45.20 -22.68 32.95
CA LEU A 10 44.00 -21.83 32.98
C LEU A 10 43.09 -22.07 31.78
N SER A 11 43.65 -22.35 30.60
CA SER A 11 42.85 -22.64 29.41
C SER A 11 42.19 -24.03 29.46
N SER A 12 42.85 -25.04 30.05
CA SER A 12 42.29 -26.39 30.20
C SER A 12 41.18 -26.50 31.26
N SER A 13 41.25 -25.68 32.32
CA SER A 13 40.25 -25.66 33.40
C SER A 13 39.05 -24.76 33.09
N ALA A 14 39.26 -23.58 32.49
CA ALA A 14 38.19 -22.63 32.16
C ALA A 14 37.32 -23.06 30.96
N LEU A 15 37.87 -23.85 30.02
CA LEU A 15 37.15 -24.36 28.84
C LEU A 15 36.64 -25.80 29.01
N SER A 16 36.66 -26.33 30.23
CA SER A 16 36.04 -27.63 30.52
C SER A 16 34.51 -27.57 30.26
N PRO A 17 33.87 -28.68 29.80
CA PRO A 17 32.43 -28.72 29.53
C PRO A 17 31.52 -28.11 30.62
N PRO A 18 31.77 -28.29 31.94
CA PRO A 18 30.94 -27.67 32.98
C PRO A 18 31.12 -26.15 33.12
N ASN A 19 32.25 -25.58 32.68
CA ASN A 19 32.55 -24.14 32.77
C ASN A 19 32.15 -23.35 31.52
N LEU A 20 31.90 -24.05 30.39
CA LEU A 20 31.43 -23.42 29.17
C LEU A 20 30.01 -22.86 29.29
N LEU A 21 29.08 -23.58 29.94
CA LEU A 21 27.69 -23.13 30.07
C LEU A 21 27.55 -21.85 30.92
N PRO A 22 28.16 -21.74 32.12
CA PRO A 22 28.14 -20.51 32.93
C PRO A 22 28.84 -19.33 32.23
N LEU A 23 29.95 -19.59 31.52
CA LEU A 23 30.66 -18.56 30.76
C LEU A 23 29.78 -18.01 29.61
N LEU A 24 29.10 -18.90 28.89
CA LEU A 24 28.20 -18.53 27.79
C LEU A 24 26.99 -17.75 28.32
N LEU A 25 26.41 -18.18 29.44
CA LEU A 25 25.37 -17.43 30.15
C LEU A 25 25.86 -16.04 30.60
N PHE A 26 27.05 -15.95 31.21
CA PHE A 26 27.64 -14.67 31.62
C PHE A 26 27.87 -13.75 30.43
N LEU A 27 28.42 -14.26 29.32
CA LEU A 27 28.65 -13.48 28.10
C LEU A 27 27.32 -12.99 27.49
N VAL A 28 26.29 -13.83 27.47
CA VAL A 28 24.95 -13.45 27.00
C VAL A 28 24.36 -12.37 27.91
N VAL A 29 24.39 -12.55 29.23
CA VAL A 29 23.86 -11.56 30.18
C VAL A 29 24.66 -10.25 30.11
N PHE A 30 25.99 -10.32 30.05
CA PHE A 30 26.86 -9.15 29.90
C PHE A 30 26.57 -8.40 28.60
N TYR A 31 26.42 -9.14 27.49
CA TYR A 31 26.02 -8.56 26.20
C TYR A 31 24.65 -7.90 26.29
N LEU A 32 23.65 -8.56 26.89
CA LEU A 32 22.31 -8.00 27.08
C LEU A 32 22.33 -6.73 27.95
N VAL A 33 23.13 -6.71 29.03
CA VAL A 33 23.29 -5.54 29.91
C VAL A 33 23.97 -4.39 29.16
N ARG A 34 25.08 -4.66 28.45
CA ARG A 34 25.77 -3.64 27.62
C ARG A 34 24.87 -3.13 26.50
N PHE A 35 24.12 -4.02 25.86
CA PHE A 35 23.13 -3.68 24.85
C PHE A 35 22.07 -2.75 25.45
N TYR A 36 21.48 -3.11 26.59
CA TYR A 36 20.46 -2.31 27.26
C TYR A 36 21.00 -0.94 27.70
N GLN A 37 22.21 -0.88 28.25
CA GLN A 37 22.86 0.39 28.64
C GLN A 37 23.10 1.30 27.43
N ARG A 38 23.61 0.75 26.32
CA ARG A 38 23.83 1.50 25.07
C ARG A 38 22.52 2.04 24.49
N GLN A 39 21.48 1.21 24.51
CA GLN A 39 20.14 1.58 24.03
C GLN A 39 19.52 2.69 24.90
N ARG A 40 19.69 2.63 26.22
CA ARG A 40 19.16 3.62 27.16
C ARG A 40 19.74 5.03 26.94
N GLY A 41 20.99 5.13 26.49
CA GLY A 41 21.62 6.40 26.14
C GLY A 41 21.08 7.00 24.83
N ILE A 42 20.96 6.16 23.79
CA ILE A 42 20.46 6.58 22.46
C ILE A 42 18.98 6.97 22.51
N TYR A 43 18.19 6.24 23.28
CA TYR A 43 16.74 6.39 23.35
C TYR A 43 16.26 7.19 24.57
N ARG A 44 17.04 8.21 24.96
CA ARG A 44 16.63 9.14 26.01
C ARG A 44 15.53 10.07 25.49
N ASN A 45 14.40 10.11 26.18
CA ASN A 45 13.24 10.96 25.84
C ASN A 45 12.61 10.66 24.46
N ILE A 46 12.63 9.40 24.03
CA ILE A 46 11.83 8.95 22.88
C ILE A 46 10.34 8.94 23.23
N PRO A 47 9.42 8.90 22.24
CA PRO A 47 8.01 8.73 22.51
C PRO A 47 7.73 7.50 23.38
N PRO A 48 6.75 7.56 24.30
CA PRO A 48 6.40 6.42 25.14
C PRO A 48 5.89 5.25 24.30
N GLY A 49 5.88 4.04 24.84
CA GLY A 49 5.41 2.87 24.10
C GLY A 49 5.43 1.60 24.95
N PRO A 50 4.87 0.50 24.44
CA PRO A 50 4.91 -0.79 25.11
C PRO A 50 6.35 -1.25 25.30
N ARG A 51 6.63 -1.87 26.46
CA ARG A 51 8.00 -2.32 26.80
C ARG A 51 8.47 -3.39 25.80
N PRO A 52 9.60 -3.17 25.09
CA PRO A 52 10.11 -4.13 24.13
C PRO A 52 10.75 -5.33 24.82
N TRP A 53 10.66 -6.51 24.20
CA TRP A 53 11.43 -7.68 24.62
C TRP A 53 12.90 -7.51 24.21
N PRO A 54 13.85 -8.07 24.97
CA PRO A 54 15.26 -8.05 24.58
C PRO A 54 15.44 -8.66 23.19
N VAL A 55 16.20 -7.98 22.33
CA VAL A 55 16.53 -8.37 20.95
C VAL A 55 15.36 -8.40 19.96
N LEU A 56 14.17 -8.84 20.36
CA LEU A 56 13.02 -9.04 19.45
C LEU A 56 12.08 -7.83 19.35
N GLY A 57 12.18 -6.88 20.27
CA GLY A 57 11.30 -5.72 20.30
C GLY A 57 9.88 -6.08 20.72
N ASN A 58 8.88 -5.37 20.20
CA ASN A 58 7.47 -5.56 20.53
C ASN A 58 6.80 -6.70 19.73
N PHE A 59 7.51 -7.26 18.74
CA PHE A 59 6.98 -8.29 17.85
C PHE A 59 7.43 -9.72 18.23
N GLY A 60 8.09 -9.91 19.38
CA GLY A 60 8.58 -11.22 19.83
C GLY A 60 7.50 -12.30 19.95
N GLY A 61 6.24 -11.93 20.17
CA GLY A 61 5.11 -12.87 20.21
C GLY A 61 4.82 -13.57 18.88
N LEU A 62 5.26 -13.02 17.73
CA LEU A 62 5.13 -13.67 16.42
C LEU A 62 6.08 -14.87 16.23
N LEU A 63 7.19 -14.91 16.99
CA LEU A 63 8.14 -16.02 16.98
C LEU A 63 7.68 -17.21 17.86
N LEU A 64 6.74 -16.97 18.75
CA LEU A 64 6.22 -18.02 19.63
C LEU A 64 5.21 -18.89 18.85
N PRO A 65 5.34 -20.23 18.90
CA PRO A 65 4.34 -21.13 18.35
C PRO A 65 2.94 -20.80 18.88
N PRO A 66 1.88 -20.97 18.07
CA PRO A 66 0.51 -20.61 18.45
C PRO A 66 0.05 -21.19 19.80
N PHE A 67 0.52 -22.39 20.15
CA PHE A 67 0.22 -23.05 21.42
C PHE A 67 0.91 -22.38 22.63
N ILE A 68 2.10 -21.81 22.46
CA ILE A 68 2.83 -21.06 23.49
C ILE A 68 2.22 -19.67 23.66
N ARG A 69 1.84 -19.02 22.55
CA ARG A 69 1.20 -17.70 22.54
C ARG A 69 -0.12 -17.67 23.33
N ARG A 70 -0.93 -18.73 23.24
CA ARG A 70 -2.15 -18.91 24.06
C ARG A 70 -1.87 -19.01 25.55
N ARG A 71 -0.70 -19.53 25.94
CA ARG A 71 -0.32 -19.77 27.34
C ARG A 71 0.20 -18.51 28.04
N PHE A 72 0.75 -17.55 27.28
CA PHE A 72 1.23 -16.25 27.78
C PHE A 72 0.15 -15.16 27.86
N GLY A 73 -1.13 -15.51 27.79
CA GLY A 73 -2.22 -14.52 27.90
C GLY A 73 -2.28 -13.51 26.75
N GLN A 74 -1.51 -13.71 25.66
CA GLN A 74 -1.79 -13.06 24.38
C GLN A 74 -3.01 -13.74 23.74
N THR A 75 -4.16 -13.62 24.40
CA THR A 75 -5.43 -13.49 23.72
C THR A 75 -5.35 -12.22 22.89
N SER A 76 -4.69 -12.28 21.73
CA SER A 76 -5.15 -11.45 20.64
C SER A 76 -6.61 -11.83 20.49
N ASN A 77 -7.52 -10.93 20.90
CA ASN A 77 -8.89 -11.00 20.42
C ASN A 77 -8.74 -11.24 18.92
N ARG A 78 -9.13 -12.43 18.45
CA ARG A 78 -9.00 -12.82 17.05
C ARG A 78 -9.81 -11.91 16.12
N ASN A 79 -10.51 -10.93 16.70
CA ASN A 79 -11.44 -10.01 16.06
C ASN A 79 -10.94 -8.56 15.99
N ILE A 80 -9.74 -8.21 16.51
CA ILE A 80 -9.20 -6.83 16.37
C ILE A 80 -8.10 -6.83 15.31
N GLY A 81 -8.27 -6.01 14.27
CA GLY A 81 -7.32 -5.86 13.17
C GLY A 81 -6.01 -5.20 13.61
N VAL A 82 -4.91 -5.38 12.85
CA VAL A 82 -3.60 -4.78 13.18
C VAL A 82 -3.66 -3.26 13.27
N MET A 83 -4.39 -2.61 12.35
CA MET A 83 -4.56 -1.16 12.32
C MET A 83 -5.34 -0.64 13.52
N GLU A 84 -6.42 -1.33 13.90
CA GLU A 84 -7.22 -1.04 15.10
C GLU A 84 -6.36 -1.19 16.36
N ALA A 85 -5.57 -2.27 16.44
CA ALA A 85 -4.66 -2.51 17.56
C ALA A 85 -3.64 -1.38 17.68
N LEU A 86 -2.99 -0.97 16.59
CA LEU A 86 -2.04 0.16 16.58
C LEU A 86 -2.74 1.48 16.97
N THR A 87 -3.91 1.75 16.40
CA THR A 87 -4.69 2.96 16.71
C THR A 87 -5.10 3.00 18.19
N SER A 88 -5.51 1.87 18.76
CA SER A 88 -5.88 1.76 20.18
C SER A 88 -4.73 2.09 21.13
N GLN A 89 -3.47 1.86 20.73
CA GLN A 89 -2.31 2.20 21.55
C GLN A 89 -2.19 3.71 21.77
N ALA A 90 -2.71 4.54 20.86
CA ALA A 90 -2.70 5.99 21.01
C ALA A 90 -3.51 6.46 22.24
N SER A 91 -4.53 5.71 22.66
CA SER A 91 -5.28 6.01 23.89
C SER A 91 -4.46 5.82 25.18
N ILE A 92 -3.42 4.98 25.13
CA ILE A 92 -2.56 4.66 26.29
C ILE A 92 -1.30 5.52 26.29
N TYR A 93 -0.66 5.67 25.13
CA TYR A 93 0.65 6.31 25.00
C TYR A 93 0.59 7.71 24.38
N GLY A 94 -0.58 8.15 23.92
CA GLY A 94 -0.78 9.41 23.20
C GLY A 94 -0.58 9.27 21.68
N ASN A 95 -0.84 10.36 20.95
CA ASN A 95 -0.85 10.36 19.48
C ASN A 95 0.52 10.09 18.84
N ILE A 96 1.61 10.18 19.62
CA ILE A 96 2.97 9.84 19.19
C ILE A 96 3.50 8.79 20.16
N TYR A 97 3.72 7.57 19.66
CA TYR A 97 4.25 6.49 20.48
C TYR A 97 5.29 5.66 19.72
N SER A 98 6.11 4.91 20.44
CA SER A 98 7.19 4.11 19.90
C SER A 98 6.92 2.60 19.96
N LEU A 99 7.48 1.89 18.99
CA LEU A 99 7.57 0.44 18.91
C LEU A 99 8.98 0.05 18.46
N PHE A 100 9.37 -1.19 18.75
CA PHE A 100 10.63 -1.77 18.31
C PHE A 100 10.38 -3.03 17.49
N VAL A 101 10.99 -3.10 16.32
CA VAL A 101 11.15 -4.36 15.56
C VAL A 101 12.62 -4.72 15.63
N GLY A 102 12.96 -5.74 16.41
CA GLY A 102 14.35 -6.00 16.70
C GLY A 102 15.01 -4.83 17.44
N SER A 103 16.09 -4.29 16.89
CA SER A 103 16.75 -3.05 17.34
C SER A 103 16.23 -1.78 16.66
N GLN A 104 15.37 -1.90 15.64
CA GLN A 104 14.86 -0.78 14.86
C GLN A 104 13.74 -0.07 15.63
N LEU A 105 13.94 1.21 15.94
CA LEU A 105 12.91 2.09 16.48
C LEU A 105 11.93 2.49 15.38
N ILE A 106 10.64 2.35 15.69
CA ILE A 106 9.50 2.80 14.92
C ILE A 106 8.73 3.81 15.77
N VAL A 107 8.36 4.94 15.20
CA VAL A 107 7.47 5.93 15.82
C VAL A 107 6.20 6.01 15.00
N VAL A 108 5.06 5.73 15.64
CA VAL A 108 3.74 5.78 15.02
C VAL A 108 3.12 7.15 15.28
N LEU A 109 2.63 7.78 14.21
CA LEU A 109 1.98 9.08 14.26
C LEU A 109 0.48 8.91 14.03
N ASN A 110 -0.33 9.25 15.02
CA ASN A 110 -1.79 9.21 14.99
C ASN A 110 -2.33 10.64 14.96
N SER A 111 -3.60 10.84 14.58
CA SER A 111 -4.26 12.14 14.37
C SER A 111 -3.71 13.01 13.23
N PHE A 112 -4.58 13.83 12.64
CA PHE A 112 -4.25 14.63 11.45
C PHE A 112 -3.16 15.68 11.72
N ASP A 113 -3.22 16.36 12.86
CA ASP A 113 -2.31 17.47 13.17
C ASP A 113 -0.87 17.00 13.33
N VAL A 114 -0.65 15.84 13.96
CA VAL A 114 0.68 15.23 14.13
C VAL A 114 1.25 14.78 12.78
N VAL A 115 0.44 14.11 11.96
CA VAL A 115 0.86 13.64 10.63
C VAL A 115 1.16 14.81 9.70
N LYS A 116 0.32 15.86 9.71
CA LYS A 116 0.54 17.10 8.95
C LYS A 116 1.82 17.79 9.38
N ASP A 117 2.05 17.90 10.67
CA ASP A 117 3.24 18.57 11.22
C ASP A 117 4.54 17.84 10.84
N ALA A 118 4.56 16.51 10.92
CA ALA A 118 5.72 15.74 10.48
C ALA A 118 5.94 15.83 8.96
N LEU A 119 4.93 15.53 8.15
CA LEU A 119 5.11 15.30 6.72
C LEU A 119 5.08 16.59 5.86
N SER A 120 4.42 17.64 6.34
CA SER A 120 4.28 18.92 5.62
C SER A 120 5.11 20.04 6.21
N ASN A 121 5.19 20.17 7.55
CA ASN A 121 5.96 21.24 8.19
C ASN A 121 7.44 20.88 8.38
N HIS A 122 7.77 19.58 8.53
CA HIS A 122 9.14 19.09 8.69
C HIS A 122 9.58 18.14 7.55
N PRO A 123 9.35 18.50 6.27
CA PRO A 123 9.56 17.57 5.17
C PRO A 123 11.04 17.28 4.90
N ASP A 124 11.97 18.13 5.33
CA ASP A 124 13.42 17.87 5.21
C ASP A 124 13.89 16.72 6.11
N VAL A 125 13.22 16.53 7.26
CA VAL A 125 13.57 15.50 8.23
C VAL A 125 12.84 14.19 7.93
N PHE A 126 11.54 14.25 7.62
CA PHE A 126 10.69 13.06 7.58
C PHE A 126 10.35 12.55 6.18
N SER A 127 10.98 13.06 5.11
CA SER A 127 10.72 12.56 3.75
C SER A 127 11.59 11.38 3.33
N ASP A 128 12.54 10.91 4.14
CA ASP A 128 13.41 9.80 3.75
C ASP A 128 12.70 8.43 3.85
N ARG A 129 13.33 7.39 3.31
CA ARG A 129 12.82 6.01 3.34
C ARG A 129 13.73 5.10 4.17
N PRO A 130 13.15 4.16 4.94
CA PRO A 130 13.93 3.35 5.85
C PRO A 130 14.78 2.30 5.12
N ASP A 131 16.01 2.13 5.57
CA ASP A 131 16.93 1.07 5.12
C ASP A 131 16.77 -0.17 6.00
N VAL A 132 15.60 -0.82 5.91
CA VAL A 132 15.32 -2.09 6.60
C VAL A 132 15.58 -3.29 5.69
N PRO A 133 16.04 -4.43 6.23
CA PRO A 133 16.48 -5.57 5.43
C PRO A 133 15.51 -6.02 4.34
N THR A 134 14.22 -6.18 4.64
CA THR A 134 13.23 -6.62 3.65
C THR A 134 13.14 -5.64 2.47
N ILE A 135 13.09 -4.33 2.74
CA ILE A 135 13.03 -3.30 1.69
C ILE A 135 14.31 -3.31 0.86
N SER A 136 15.47 -3.35 1.51
CA SER A 136 16.77 -3.29 0.82
C SER A 136 17.08 -4.54 0.02
N ILE A 137 16.61 -5.72 0.45
CA ILE A 137 16.71 -6.94 -0.33
C ILE A 137 15.87 -6.85 -1.60
N LEU A 138 14.59 -6.48 -1.48
CA LEU A 138 13.60 -6.50 -2.57
C LEU A 138 13.74 -5.35 -3.56
N THR A 139 14.16 -4.17 -3.10
CA THR A 139 14.16 -2.93 -3.93
C THR A 139 15.54 -2.41 -4.26
N LYS A 140 16.59 -2.93 -3.61
CA LYS A 140 17.96 -2.40 -3.67
C LYS A 140 18.06 -0.88 -3.45
N ARG A 141 17.08 -0.29 -2.74
CA ARG A 141 16.98 1.16 -2.50
C ARG A 141 16.86 1.98 -3.80
N LYS A 142 16.34 1.38 -4.87
CA LYS A 142 16.08 2.00 -6.18
C LYS A 142 14.56 2.14 -6.41
N GLY A 143 14.19 2.72 -7.56
CA GLY A 143 12.79 3.03 -7.89
C GLY A 143 12.34 4.40 -7.36
N ILE A 144 11.04 4.52 -7.07
CA ILE A 144 10.36 5.74 -6.63
C ILE A 144 9.77 5.60 -5.22
N VAL A 145 9.23 4.43 -4.88
CA VAL A 145 8.45 4.22 -3.65
C VAL A 145 9.35 4.17 -2.43
N PHE A 146 10.36 3.28 -2.45
CA PHE A 146 11.27 3.02 -1.33
C PHE A 146 12.68 3.62 -1.50
N ALA A 147 12.94 4.31 -2.62
CA ALA A 147 14.21 4.98 -2.83
C ALA A 147 14.43 6.14 -1.82
N PRO A 148 15.66 6.28 -1.27
CA PRO A 148 16.01 7.35 -0.35
C PRO A 148 15.72 8.74 -0.89
N TYR A 149 15.43 9.69 0.00
CA TYR A 149 15.24 11.08 -0.42
C TYR A 149 16.57 11.68 -0.87
N GLY A 150 16.57 12.30 -2.04
CA GLY A 150 17.77 12.95 -2.55
C GLY A 150 17.64 13.39 -4.01
N PRO A 151 18.72 13.95 -4.58
CA PRO A 151 18.74 14.43 -5.97
C PRO A 151 18.35 13.36 -6.98
N VAL A 152 18.84 12.12 -6.82
CA VAL A 152 18.52 10.99 -7.70
C VAL A 152 17.02 10.71 -7.70
N TRP A 153 16.40 10.53 -6.53
CA TRP A 153 14.97 10.29 -6.44
C TRP A 153 14.15 11.45 -7.02
N ARG A 154 14.56 12.70 -6.79
CA ARG A 154 13.89 13.88 -7.37
C ARG A 154 13.98 13.89 -8.89
N LYS A 155 15.15 13.59 -9.48
CA LYS A 155 15.38 13.49 -10.93
C LYS A 155 14.46 12.39 -11.52
N GLN A 156 14.50 11.20 -10.94
CA GLN A 156 13.72 10.03 -11.37
C GLN A 156 12.21 10.28 -11.28
N ARG A 157 11.72 10.73 -10.12
CA ARG A 157 10.30 11.06 -9.94
C ARG A 157 9.83 12.13 -10.91
N LYS A 158 10.61 13.20 -11.09
CA LYS A 158 10.26 14.30 -12.01
C LYS A 158 10.16 13.78 -13.44
N PHE A 159 11.14 12.99 -13.88
CA PHE A 159 11.15 12.39 -15.21
C PHE A 159 9.91 11.52 -15.43
N CYS A 160 9.70 10.50 -14.58
CA CYS A 160 8.57 9.59 -14.71
C CYS A 160 7.23 10.35 -14.71
N HIS A 161 7.06 11.34 -13.84
CA HIS A 161 5.81 12.10 -13.77
C HIS A 161 5.60 12.97 -15.01
N ALA A 162 6.65 13.63 -15.51
CA ALA A 162 6.56 14.42 -16.74
C ALA A 162 6.22 13.52 -17.95
N THR A 163 6.92 12.39 -18.08
CA THR A 163 6.71 11.44 -19.18
C THR A 163 5.33 10.83 -19.16
N LEU A 164 4.87 10.32 -18.01
CA LEU A 164 3.52 9.79 -17.86
C LEU A 164 2.45 10.83 -18.24
N ARG A 165 2.64 12.09 -17.84
CA ARG A 165 1.72 13.19 -18.21
C ARG A 165 1.67 13.43 -19.72
N ASN A 166 2.74 13.15 -20.47
CA ASN A 166 2.73 13.24 -21.93
C ASN A 166 1.86 12.15 -22.56
N PHE A 167 1.85 10.95 -21.96
CA PHE A 167 0.97 9.83 -22.37
C PHE A 167 -0.47 9.92 -21.82
N GLY A 168 -0.86 11.07 -21.26
CA GLY A 168 -2.23 11.29 -20.79
C GLY A 168 -2.48 10.95 -19.32
N PHE A 169 -1.44 10.62 -18.53
CA PHE A 169 -1.58 10.37 -17.09
C PHE A 169 -2.25 11.56 -16.39
N GLY A 170 -3.44 11.31 -15.83
CA GLY A 170 -4.23 12.33 -15.17
C GLY A 170 -4.97 13.29 -16.12
N ARG A 171 -5.10 12.99 -17.42
CA ARG A 171 -5.74 13.84 -18.44
C ARG A 171 -6.88 13.11 -19.17
N LEU A 172 -7.76 13.88 -19.81
CA LEU A 172 -8.90 13.38 -20.59
C LEU A 172 -8.50 12.41 -21.71
N SER A 173 -7.29 12.52 -22.27
CA SER A 173 -6.83 11.62 -23.35
C SER A 173 -6.73 10.15 -22.94
N LEU A 174 -6.66 9.87 -21.63
CA LEU A 174 -6.62 8.50 -21.09
C LEU A 174 -8.01 7.91 -20.82
N GLU A 175 -9.05 8.75 -20.81
CA GLU A 175 -10.43 8.31 -20.55
C GLU A 175 -10.89 7.14 -21.43
N PRO A 176 -10.62 7.10 -22.76
CA PRO A 176 -11.01 5.97 -23.60
C PRO A 176 -10.37 4.64 -23.17
N CYS A 177 -9.12 4.67 -22.67
CA CYS A 177 -8.43 3.48 -22.18
C CYS A 177 -9.15 2.89 -20.96
N ILE A 178 -9.54 3.75 -20.02
CA ILE A 178 -10.27 3.38 -18.80
C ILE A 178 -11.67 2.86 -19.20
N GLN A 179 -12.40 3.61 -20.04
CA GLN A 179 -13.74 3.23 -20.51
C GLN A 179 -13.74 1.88 -21.23
N GLN A 180 -12.70 1.55 -22.01
CA GLN A 180 -12.59 0.23 -22.64
C GLN A 180 -12.42 -0.89 -21.60
N GLY A 181 -11.67 -0.66 -20.52
CA GLY A 181 -11.58 -1.59 -19.40
C GLY A 181 -12.93 -1.77 -18.70
N VAL A 182 -13.62 -0.67 -18.43
CA VAL A 182 -14.97 -0.67 -17.83
C VAL A 182 -15.96 -1.42 -18.73
N ALA A 183 -15.92 -1.21 -20.05
CA ALA A 183 -16.79 -1.90 -20.99
C ALA A 183 -16.55 -3.42 -20.97
N ALA A 184 -15.28 -3.87 -20.94
CA ALA A 184 -14.95 -5.28 -20.81
C ALA A 184 -15.49 -5.88 -19.50
N VAL A 185 -15.31 -5.19 -18.37
CA VAL A 185 -15.86 -5.63 -17.07
C VAL A 185 -17.39 -5.73 -17.13
N LYS A 186 -18.08 -4.72 -17.68
CA LYS A 186 -19.54 -4.74 -17.84
C LYS A 186 -20.01 -5.95 -18.63
N THR A 187 -19.40 -6.18 -19.79
CA THR A 187 -19.76 -7.30 -20.66
C THR A 187 -19.62 -8.63 -19.93
N GLU A 188 -18.50 -8.88 -19.26
CA GLU A 188 -18.27 -10.15 -18.55
C GLU A 188 -19.18 -10.33 -17.33
N LEU A 189 -19.46 -9.25 -16.58
CA LEU A 189 -20.36 -9.33 -15.43
C LEU A 189 -21.82 -9.61 -15.83
N LEU A 190 -22.26 -9.08 -16.98
CA LEU A 190 -23.63 -9.25 -17.48
C LEU A 190 -23.83 -10.48 -18.37
N SER A 191 -22.77 -10.98 -19.02
CA SER A 191 -22.83 -12.15 -19.90
C SER A 191 -22.87 -13.47 -19.12
N GLY A 192 -22.26 -13.52 -17.94
CA GLY A 192 -22.23 -14.77 -17.18
C GLY A 192 -23.58 -15.09 -16.55
N GLU A 193 -24.00 -16.35 -16.70
CA GLU A 193 -25.13 -16.94 -15.98
C GLU A 193 -24.75 -17.17 -14.51
N HIS A 194 -24.50 -16.09 -13.77
CA HIS A 194 -24.01 -16.15 -12.40
C HIS A 194 -25.07 -16.61 -11.38
N GLY A 195 -26.34 -16.66 -11.81
CA GLY A 195 -27.48 -17.12 -11.02
C GLY A 195 -27.55 -16.44 -9.65
N ALA A 196 -28.10 -17.16 -8.66
CA ALA A 196 -28.15 -16.70 -7.27
C ALA A 196 -26.80 -16.79 -6.53
N CYS A 197 -25.78 -17.44 -7.12
CA CYS A 197 -24.49 -17.68 -6.46
C CYS A 197 -23.56 -16.46 -6.49
N GLY A 198 -23.80 -15.52 -7.39
CA GLY A 198 -22.99 -14.31 -7.58
C GLY A 198 -21.62 -14.58 -8.22
N VAL A 199 -20.89 -13.50 -8.49
CA VAL A 199 -19.56 -13.51 -9.12
C VAL A 199 -18.55 -12.74 -8.28
N ASP A 200 -17.30 -13.21 -8.24
CA ASP A 200 -16.19 -12.46 -7.65
C ASP A 200 -15.65 -11.44 -8.68
N PRO A 201 -15.81 -10.13 -8.48
CA PRO A 201 -15.37 -9.12 -9.43
C PRO A 201 -13.85 -8.90 -9.43
N SER A 202 -13.11 -9.44 -8.45
CA SER A 202 -11.70 -9.09 -8.18
C SER A 202 -10.80 -9.24 -9.40
N ARG A 203 -10.96 -10.33 -10.15
CA ARG A 203 -10.12 -10.63 -11.32
C ARG A 203 -10.37 -9.67 -12.49
N LEU A 204 -11.64 -9.40 -12.79
CA LEU A 204 -12.04 -8.51 -13.88
C LEU A 204 -11.60 -7.07 -13.60
N ILE A 205 -11.85 -6.59 -12.37
CA ILE A 205 -11.43 -5.26 -11.93
C ILE A 205 -9.90 -5.15 -11.94
N SER A 206 -9.20 -6.14 -11.37
CA SER A 206 -7.73 -6.14 -11.34
C SER A 206 -7.12 -6.08 -12.74
N ASN A 207 -7.65 -6.85 -13.69
CA ASN A 207 -7.16 -6.80 -15.07
C ASN A 207 -7.45 -5.44 -15.74
N ALA A 208 -8.67 -4.92 -15.60
CA ALA A 208 -9.07 -3.65 -16.23
C ALA A 208 -8.22 -2.47 -15.75
N VAL A 209 -8.02 -2.36 -14.43
CA VAL A 209 -7.18 -1.35 -13.79
C VAL A 209 -5.72 -1.53 -14.20
N SER A 210 -5.19 -2.76 -14.12
CA SER A 210 -3.80 -3.04 -14.49
C SER A 210 -3.50 -2.67 -15.94
N ASN A 211 -4.44 -2.89 -16.84
CA ASN A 211 -4.30 -2.54 -18.25
C ASN A 211 -4.18 -1.04 -18.50
N VAL A 212 -4.71 -0.18 -17.62
CA VAL A 212 -4.51 1.27 -17.71
C VAL A 212 -3.05 1.60 -17.47
N ILE A 213 -2.48 1.16 -16.34
CA ILE A 213 -1.08 1.46 -16.03
C ILE A 213 -0.11 0.72 -16.97
N CYS A 214 -0.40 -0.52 -17.37
CA CYS A 214 0.39 -1.26 -18.36
C CYS A 214 0.44 -0.54 -19.72
N SER A 215 -0.66 0.09 -20.17
CA SER A 215 -0.64 0.85 -21.41
C SER A 215 0.31 2.06 -21.36
N LEU A 216 0.47 2.67 -20.17
CA LEU A 216 1.31 3.84 -19.97
C LEU A 216 2.79 3.51 -19.77
N ILE A 217 3.08 2.35 -19.16
CA ILE A 217 4.46 1.99 -18.80
C ILE A 217 5.07 0.89 -19.67
N LEU A 218 4.24 0.05 -20.31
CA LEU A 218 4.67 -1.10 -21.13
C LEU A 218 4.12 -1.04 -22.57
N GLY A 219 3.33 -0.02 -22.92
CA GLY A 219 2.77 0.15 -24.26
C GLY A 219 1.83 -0.96 -24.71
N GLN A 220 1.37 -1.82 -23.78
CA GLN A 220 0.59 -3.02 -24.10
C GLN A 220 -0.51 -3.29 -23.06
N ARG A 221 -1.47 -4.12 -23.47
CA ARG A 221 -2.60 -4.56 -22.64
C ARG A 221 -2.73 -6.07 -22.74
N PHE A 222 -3.19 -6.68 -21.66
CA PHE A 222 -3.30 -8.12 -21.49
C PHE A 222 -4.76 -8.52 -21.43
N HIS A 223 -5.13 -9.56 -22.17
CA HIS A 223 -6.47 -10.11 -22.11
C HIS A 223 -6.78 -10.58 -20.69
N HIS A 224 -8.03 -10.44 -20.25
CA HIS A 224 -8.42 -10.83 -18.89
C HIS A 224 -8.30 -12.33 -18.65
N ASP A 225 -8.27 -13.15 -19.71
CA ASP A 225 -8.01 -14.61 -19.68
C ASP A 225 -6.55 -15.03 -19.75
N ASP A 226 -5.61 -14.11 -19.92
CA ASP A 226 -4.19 -14.45 -19.99
C ASP A 226 -3.72 -15.10 -18.66
N PRO A 227 -3.31 -16.37 -18.67
CA PRO A 227 -2.93 -17.08 -17.45
C PRO A 227 -1.59 -16.59 -16.87
N GLU A 228 -0.65 -16.12 -17.71
CA GLU A 228 0.62 -15.54 -17.25
C GLU A 228 0.32 -14.24 -16.52
N PHE A 229 -0.46 -13.36 -17.13
CA PHE A 229 -0.80 -12.06 -16.53
C PHE A 229 -1.64 -12.20 -15.25
N ARG A 230 -2.66 -13.08 -15.25
CA ARG A 230 -3.43 -13.42 -14.04
C ARG A 230 -2.52 -13.87 -12.90
N GLY A 231 -1.59 -14.78 -13.19
CA GLY A 231 -0.63 -15.27 -12.20
C GLY A 231 0.23 -14.14 -11.62
N ILE A 232 0.66 -13.19 -12.45
CA ILE A 232 1.43 -12.02 -11.99
C ILE A 232 0.60 -11.12 -11.07
N LEU A 233 -0.66 -10.83 -11.41
CA LEU A 233 -1.54 -10.02 -10.56
C LEU A 233 -1.78 -10.67 -9.18
N ASP A 234 -2.01 -11.98 -9.15
CA ASP A 234 -2.18 -12.74 -7.90
C ASP A 234 -0.89 -12.71 -7.06
N LEU A 235 0.28 -12.88 -7.69
CA LEU A 235 1.58 -12.80 -7.02
C LEU A 235 1.86 -11.41 -6.45
N MET A 236 1.46 -10.33 -7.13
CA MET A 236 1.62 -8.95 -6.65
C MET A 236 0.81 -8.71 -5.38
N SER A 237 -0.50 -8.99 -5.41
CA SER A 237 -1.39 -8.88 -4.24
C SER A 237 -0.86 -9.72 -3.08
N ARG A 238 -0.45 -10.96 -3.36
CA ARG A 238 0.09 -11.87 -2.35
C ARG A 238 1.43 -11.40 -1.77
N GLY A 239 2.31 -10.82 -2.59
CA GLY A 239 3.59 -10.26 -2.15
C GLY A 239 3.43 -9.14 -1.11
N LEU A 240 2.44 -8.26 -1.31
CA LEU A 240 2.13 -7.17 -0.39
C LEU A 240 1.59 -7.67 0.95
N GLU A 241 0.83 -8.76 0.97
CA GLU A 241 0.38 -9.41 2.21
C GLU A 241 1.53 -10.06 2.98
N ILE A 242 2.36 -10.86 2.29
CA ILE A 242 3.43 -11.63 2.92
C ILE A 242 4.42 -10.72 3.65
N CYS A 243 4.73 -9.55 3.11
CA CYS A 243 5.76 -8.66 3.67
C CYS A 243 5.45 -8.17 5.09
N ILE A 244 4.16 -8.09 5.47
CA ILE A 244 3.73 -7.49 6.74
C ILE A 244 2.94 -8.49 7.61
N ASN A 245 2.08 -9.30 6.99
CA ASN A 245 1.15 -10.18 7.68
C ASN A 245 1.60 -11.65 7.66
N SER A 246 2.91 -11.89 7.75
CA SER A 246 3.49 -13.22 7.80
C SER A 246 4.79 -13.26 8.62
N PRO A 247 5.33 -14.45 8.94
CA PRO A 247 6.66 -14.59 9.52
C PRO A 247 7.80 -13.93 8.71
N ALA A 248 7.56 -13.53 7.45
CA ALA A 248 8.54 -12.80 6.65
C ALA A 248 8.93 -11.44 7.27
N VAL A 249 8.10 -10.84 8.14
CA VAL A 249 8.47 -9.63 8.89
C VAL A 249 9.74 -9.80 9.71
N LEU A 250 10.06 -11.05 10.10
CA LEU A 250 11.24 -11.41 10.87
C LEU A 250 12.54 -11.24 10.08
N ILE A 251 12.50 -11.13 8.75
CA ILE A 251 13.66 -10.77 7.92
C ILE A 251 14.25 -9.44 8.39
N ASN A 252 13.42 -8.50 8.86
CA ASN A 252 13.88 -7.22 9.38
C ASN A 252 14.67 -7.34 10.70
N ILE A 253 14.53 -8.46 11.42
CA ILE A 253 15.31 -8.75 12.63
C ILE A 253 16.51 -9.64 12.28
N PHE A 254 16.26 -10.69 11.49
CA PHE A 254 17.24 -11.69 11.07
C PHE A 254 17.24 -11.82 9.54
N PRO A 255 18.07 -11.04 8.81
CA PRO A 255 18.05 -10.99 7.35
C PRO A 255 18.29 -12.34 6.68
N LEU A 256 19.05 -13.24 7.31
CA LEU A 256 19.34 -14.58 6.80
C LEU A 256 18.09 -15.45 6.60
N LEU A 257 16.99 -15.15 7.32
CA LEU A 257 15.72 -15.86 7.15
C LEU A 257 15.18 -15.73 5.72
N TYR A 258 15.53 -14.65 5.01
CA TYR A 258 15.15 -14.46 3.61
C TYR A 258 15.62 -15.61 2.72
N TYR A 259 16.69 -16.32 3.03
CA TYR A 259 17.22 -17.41 2.18
C TYR A 259 16.65 -18.80 2.52
N LEU A 260 15.82 -18.93 3.56
CA LEU A 260 15.29 -20.22 4.01
C LEU A 260 14.31 -20.84 3.01
N PRO A 261 14.42 -22.14 2.66
CA PRO A 261 13.65 -22.76 1.59
C PRO A 261 12.23 -23.20 1.99
N PHE A 262 11.64 -22.64 3.04
CA PHE A 262 10.32 -23.04 3.54
C PHE A 262 9.44 -21.85 3.95
N GLY A 263 8.13 -22.11 4.01
CA GLY A 263 7.12 -21.17 4.47
C GLY A 263 7.09 -19.84 3.69
N ALA A 264 6.73 -18.77 4.41
CA ALA A 264 6.61 -17.43 3.87
C ALA A 264 7.91 -16.89 3.24
N PHE A 265 9.08 -17.36 3.71
CA PHE A 265 10.38 -16.93 3.15
C PHE A 265 10.58 -17.46 1.73
N ARG A 266 10.28 -18.75 1.49
CA ARG A 266 10.31 -19.33 0.12
C ARG A 266 9.28 -18.67 -0.78
N GLU A 267 8.09 -18.43 -0.25
CA GLU A 267 6.99 -17.81 -0.98
C GLU A 267 7.37 -16.39 -1.44
N LEU A 268 7.92 -15.57 -0.54
CA LEU A 268 8.40 -14.22 -0.87
C LEU A 268 9.47 -14.24 -1.97
N ARG A 269 10.47 -15.14 -1.88
CA ARG A 269 11.49 -15.28 -2.92
C ARG A 269 10.92 -15.73 -4.26
N ARG A 270 9.90 -16.58 -4.24
CA ARG A 270 9.21 -17.01 -5.46
C ARG A 270 8.50 -15.83 -6.12
N VAL A 271 7.74 -15.06 -5.35
CA VAL A 271 7.05 -13.85 -5.81
C VAL A 271 8.05 -12.88 -6.45
N GLU A 272 9.13 -12.54 -5.73
CA GLU A 272 10.19 -11.66 -6.23
C GLU A 272 10.78 -12.17 -7.55
N ARG A 273 11.12 -13.47 -7.61
CA ARG A 273 11.71 -14.08 -8.81
C ARG A 273 10.76 -14.03 -10.00
N ASP A 274 9.51 -14.41 -9.83
CA ASP A 274 8.55 -14.51 -10.94
C ASP A 274 8.17 -13.13 -11.49
N ILE A 275 7.96 -12.14 -10.61
CA ILE A 275 7.78 -10.74 -11.02
C ILE A 275 9.04 -10.23 -11.74
N THR A 276 10.23 -10.56 -11.24
CA THR A 276 11.50 -10.15 -11.86
C THR A 276 11.63 -10.70 -13.28
N VAL A 277 11.33 -11.99 -13.48
CA VAL A 277 11.38 -12.64 -14.80
C VAL A 277 10.41 -11.98 -15.76
N PHE A 278 9.17 -11.74 -15.33
CA PHE A 278 8.14 -11.10 -16.14
C PHE A 278 8.55 -9.68 -16.58
N LEU A 279 8.97 -8.83 -15.64
CA LEU A 279 9.35 -7.45 -15.96
C LEU A 279 10.60 -7.38 -16.84
N LYS A 280 11.62 -8.22 -16.59
CA LYS A 280 12.83 -8.26 -17.42
C LYS A 280 12.55 -8.74 -18.85
N LYS A 281 11.64 -9.69 -19.03
CA LYS A 281 11.18 -10.13 -20.36
C LYS A 281 10.58 -8.94 -21.13
N ILE A 282 9.76 -8.12 -20.47
CA ILE A 282 9.12 -6.96 -21.11
C ILE A 282 10.12 -5.86 -21.40
N ILE A 283 11.00 -5.49 -20.45
CA ILE A 283 12.04 -4.48 -20.65
C ILE A 283 12.99 -4.89 -21.78
N GLY A 284 13.41 -6.16 -21.81
CA GLY A 284 14.23 -6.68 -22.90
C GLY A 284 13.53 -6.59 -24.26
N SER A 285 12.22 -6.84 -24.31
CA SER A 285 11.42 -6.64 -25.54
C SER A 285 11.42 -5.18 -25.99
N HIS A 286 11.32 -4.22 -25.05
CA HIS A 286 11.37 -2.79 -25.37
C HIS A 286 12.74 -2.40 -25.92
N SER A 287 13.82 -2.81 -25.25
CA SER A 287 15.20 -2.56 -25.71
C SER A 287 15.44 -3.08 -27.13
N ASN A 288 14.90 -4.25 -27.48
CA ASN A 288 15.06 -4.86 -28.81
C ASN A 288 14.20 -4.20 -29.91
N THR A 289 13.11 -3.53 -29.53
CA THR A 289 12.12 -2.96 -30.47
C THR A 289 12.04 -1.45 -30.39
N LEU A 290 13.02 -0.81 -29.74
CA LEU A 290 13.05 0.63 -29.52
C LEU A 290 13.16 1.39 -30.85
N ASP A 291 12.17 2.21 -31.14
CA ASP A 291 12.21 3.19 -32.23
C ASP A 291 12.34 4.61 -31.64
N PRO A 292 13.52 5.26 -31.77
CA PRO A 292 13.73 6.61 -31.26
C PRO A 292 12.78 7.67 -31.83
N ASN A 293 12.15 7.43 -32.99
CA ASN A 293 11.22 8.38 -33.60
C ASN A 293 9.78 8.21 -33.09
N ASN A 294 9.46 7.08 -32.47
CA ASN A 294 8.10 6.76 -32.04
C ASN A 294 8.10 6.01 -30.69
N PRO A 295 8.48 6.68 -29.59
CA PRO A 295 8.43 6.09 -28.26
C PRO A 295 7.00 5.75 -27.86
N ARG A 296 6.78 4.49 -27.45
CA ARG A 296 5.43 3.96 -27.18
C ARG A 296 4.91 4.32 -25.79
N ASP A 297 5.80 4.41 -24.81
CA ASP A 297 5.46 4.46 -23.39
C ASP A 297 6.63 4.99 -22.52
N LEU A 298 6.46 4.94 -21.19
CA LEU A 298 7.49 5.33 -20.24
C LEU A 298 8.80 4.53 -20.37
N THR A 299 8.72 3.22 -20.68
CA THR A 299 9.91 2.35 -20.79
C THR A 299 10.77 2.82 -21.96
N ASP A 300 10.19 3.02 -23.14
CA ASP A 300 10.91 3.53 -24.31
C ASP A 300 11.53 4.91 -24.03
N MET A 301 10.74 5.83 -23.47
CA MET A 301 11.22 7.18 -23.13
C MET A 301 12.40 7.15 -22.15
N TYR A 302 12.36 6.24 -21.16
CA TYR A 302 13.45 6.09 -20.21
C TYR A 302 14.70 5.50 -20.85
N LEU A 303 14.55 4.49 -21.72
CA LEU A 303 15.67 3.91 -22.47
C LEU A 303 16.33 4.97 -23.37
N MET A 304 15.54 5.82 -24.02
CA MET A 304 16.05 6.94 -24.81
C MET A 304 16.83 7.95 -23.96
N GLU A 305 16.30 8.34 -22.80
CA GLU A 305 16.99 9.25 -21.87
C GLU A 305 18.31 8.65 -21.37
N MET A 306 18.32 7.35 -21.07
CA MET A 306 19.53 6.61 -20.70
C MET A 306 20.58 6.66 -21.82
N LEU A 307 20.19 6.35 -23.06
CA LEU A 307 21.09 6.38 -24.22
C LEU A 307 21.61 7.80 -24.51
N ALA A 308 20.75 8.81 -24.36
CA ALA A 308 21.13 10.22 -24.54
C ALA A 308 22.19 10.67 -23.51
N GLN A 309 22.01 10.34 -22.23
CA GLN A 309 22.99 10.67 -21.19
C GLN A 309 24.31 9.90 -21.37
N GLN A 310 24.26 8.65 -21.83
CA GLN A 310 25.45 7.88 -22.19
C GLN A 310 26.21 8.50 -23.37
N ALA A 311 25.50 8.92 -24.42
CA ALA A 311 26.11 9.60 -25.57
C ALA A 311 26.72 10.96 -25.20
N ALA A 312 26.15 11.66 -24.22
CA ALA A 312 26.70 12.88 -23.65
C ALA A 312 27.91 12.67 -22.72
N GLY A 313 28.29 11.41 -22.45
CA GLY A 313 29.44 11.08 -21.60
C GLY A 313 29.19 11.28 -20.10
N GLU A 314 27.93 11.30 -19.64
CA GLU A 314 27.62 11.38 -18.21
C GLU A 314 28.01 10.08 -17.48
N GLN A 315 29.18 10.08 -16.82
CA GLN A 315 29.70 8.88 -16.13
C GLN A 315 28.90 8.47 -14.88
N ASP A 316 28.26 9.43 -14.19
CA ASP A 316 27.50 9.20 -12.95
C ASP A 316 25.97 9.32 -13.15
N SER A 317 25.47 8.94 -14.33
CA SER A 317 24.04 8.99 -14.61
C SER A 317 23.26 8.03 -13.71
N SER A 318 22.16 8.53 -13.12
CA SER A 318 21.20 7.70 -12.41
C SER A 318 20.29 6.88 -13.34
N PHE A 319 20.29 7.16 -14.65
CA PHE A 319 19.47 6.48 -15.64
C PHE A 319 20.17 5.21 -16.08
N THR A 320 19.72 4.09 -15.54
CA THR A 320 20.22 2.76 -15.87
C THR A 320 19.04 1.80 -16.05
N GLU A 321 19.23 0.75 -16.84
CA GLU A 321 18.23 -0.30 -17.02
C GLU A 321 17.87 -0.99 -15.69
N ASP A 322 18.84 -1.17 -14.79
CA ASP A 322 18.57 -1.71 -13.46
C ASP A 322 17.67 -0.78 -12.63
N TYR A 323 17.86 0.54 -12.71
CA TYR A 323 16.97 1.49 -12.02
C TYR A 323 15.58 1.53 -12.69
N LEU A 324 15.51 1.42 -14.02
CA LEU A 324 14.26 1.31 -14.78
C LEU A 324 13.43 0.11 -14.32
N PHE A 325 14.05 -1.05 -14.12
CA PHE A 325 13.38 -2.24 -13.60
C PHE A 325 12.58 -1.97 -12.32
N TYR A 326 13.20 -1.29 -11.33
CA TYR A 326 12.50 -0.94 -10.09
C TYR A 326 11.43 0.13 -10.29
N ILE A 327 11.62 1.08 -11.22
CA ILE A 327 10.59 2.08 -11.55
C ILE A 327 9.35 1.41 -12.16
N ILE A 328 9.53 0.50 -13.12
CA ILE A 328 8.42 -0.21 -13.75
C ILE A 328 7.70 -1.10 -12.73
N GLY A 329 8.45 -1.83 -11.89
CA GLY A 329 7.86 -2.62 -10.80
C GLY A 329 7.05 -1.77 -9.82
N ASP A 330 7.60 -0.64 -9.37
CA ASP A 330 6.93 0.29 -8.46
C ASP A 330 5.63 0.83 -9.07
N LEU A 331 5.66 1.31 -10.32
CA LEU A 331 4.49 1.90 -10.97
C LEU A 331 3.43 0.83 -11.26
N PHE A 332 3.84 -0.36 -11.69
CA PHE A 332 2.92 -1.46 -11.97
C PHE A 332 2.18 -1.91 -10.71
N ILE A 333 2.91 -2.21 -9.62
CA ILE A 333 2.30 -2.64 -8.35
C ILE A 333 1.44 -1.54 -7.74
N ALA A 334 1.94 -0.30 -7.69
CA ALA A 334 1.20 0.80 -7.09
C ALA A 334 -0.08 1.13 -7.87
N GLY A 335 -0.03 1.17 -9.20
CA GLY A 335 -1.19 1.48 -10.04
C GLY A 335 -2.24 0.38 -10.04
N THR A 336 -1.81 -0.89 -9.99
CA THR A 336 -2.70 -2.05 -9.99
C THR A 336 -3.39 -2.27 -8.63
N ASP A 337 -2.63 -2.53 -7.58
CA ASP A 337 -3.20 -3.12 -6.35
C ASP A 337 -4.06 -2.10 -5.58
N THR A 338 -3.59 -0.84 -5.52
CA THR A 338 -4.28 0.21 -4.75
C THR A 338 -5.61 0.61 -5.38
N THR A 339 -5.66 0.81 -6.70
CA THR A 339 -6.88 1.18 -7.41
C THR A 339 -7.86 0.01 -7.45
N THR A 340 -7.39 -1.21 -7.69
CA THR A 340 -8.21 -2.43 -7.65
C THR A 340 -8.92 -2.58 -6.31
N ASN A 341 -8.16 -2.56 -5.21
CA ASN A 341 -8.73 -2.70 -3.87
C ASN A 341 -9.70 -1.57 -3.54
N SER A 342 -9.42 -0.34 -3.98
CA SER A 342 -10.32 0.81 -3.80
C SER A 342 -11.66 0.62 -4.53
N VAL A 343 -11.64 0.17 -5.79
CA VAL A 343 -12.87 -0.15 -6.55
C VAL A 343 -13.64 -1.29 -5.89
N LEU A 344 -12.96 -2.36 -5.49
CA LEU A 344 -13.60 -3.51 -4.85
C LEU A 344 -14.26 -3.13 -3.52
N TRP A 345 -13.62 -2.28 -2.72
CA TRP A 345 -14.24 -1.70 -1.53
C TRP A 345 -15.49 -0.89 -1.88
N VAL A 346 -15.44 -0.03 -2.91
CA VAL A 346 -16.63 0.75 -3.32
C VAL A 346 -17.78 -0.17 -3.72
N LEU A 347 -17.52 -1.20 -4.52
CA LEU A 347 -18.55 -2.16 -4.92
C LEU A 347 -19.13 -2.92 -3.71
N LEU A 348 -18.29 -3.34 -2.76
CA LEU A 348 -18.73 -4.02 -1.54
C LEU A 348 -19.62 -3.12 -0.68
N TYR A 349 -19.22 -1.87 -0.43
CA TYR A 349 -20.04 -0.92 0.33
C TYR A 349 -21.37 -0.65 -0.39
N LEU A 350 -21.37 -0.45 -1.71
CA LEU A 350 -22.62 -0.22 -2.44
C LEU A 350 -23.56 -1.43 -2.44
N ALA A 351 -23.02 -2.65 -2.44
CA ALA A 351 -23.82 -3.87 -2.30
C ALA A 351 -24.41 -4.02 -0.88
N LEU A 352 -23.69 -3.56 0.15
CA LEU A 352 -24.14 -3.56 1.56
C LEU A 352 -25.13 -2.43 1.88
N TYR A 353 -25.08 -1.32 1.13
CA TYR A 353 -25.94 -0.14 1.32
C TYR A 353 -26.73 0.19 0.04
N PRO A 354 -27.73 -0.65 -0.34
CA PRO A 354 -28.54 -0.43 -1.54
C PRO A 354 -29.16 0.96 -1.66
N ASP A 355 -29.65 1.57 -0.57
CA ASP A 355 -30.28 2.89 -0.62
C ASP A 355 -29.30 4.00 -1.07
N ILE A 356 -28.01 3.85 -0.75
CA ILE A 356 -26.96 4.75 -1.21
C ILE A 356 -26.64 4.46 -2.69
N GLN A 357 -26.62 3.18 -3.08
CA GLN A 357 -26.43 2.79 -4.47
C GLN A 357 -27.53 3.37 -5.37
N ASP A 358 -28.79 3.29 -4.95
CA ASP A 358 -29.93 3.81 -5.69
C ASP A 358 -29.86 5.34 -5.84
N GLN A 359 -29.37 6.05 -4.82
CA GLN A 359 -29.13 7.51 -4.89
C GLN A 359 -28.00 7.88 -5.86
N VAL A 360 -26.87 7.14 -5.84
CA VAL A 360 -25.78 7.34 -6.82
C VAL A 360 -26.29 7.09 -8.23
N GLN A 361 -27.03 6.01 -8.43
CA GLN A 361 -27.64 5.64 -9.70
C GLN A 361 -28.62 6.70 -10.21
N ALA A 362 -29.48 7.25 -9.33
CA ALA A 362 -30.41 8.32 -9.68
C ALA A 362 -29.69 9.62 -10.06
N GLU A 363 -28.58 9.95 -9.38
CA GLU A 363 -27.75 11.10 -9.74
C GLU A 363 -27.12 10.94 -11.13
N ILE A 364 -26.56 9.75 -11.42
CA ILE A 364 -25.98 9.42 -12.73
C ILE A 364 -27.03 9.51 -13.83
N ASP A 365 -28.20 8.90 -13.63
CA ASP A 365 -29.28 8.91 -14.63
C ASP A 365 -29.77 10.33 -14.93
N ARG A 366 -29.81 11.21 -13.93
CA ARG A 366 -30.23 12.62 -14.08
C ARG A 366 -29.21 13.45 -14.86
N VAL A 367 -27.91 13.24 -14.65
CA VAL A 367 -26.85 14.11 -15.14
C VAL A 367 -26.23 13.62 -16.45
N VAL A 368 -25.94 12.32 -16.51
CA VAL A 368 -25.23 11.71 -17.65
C VAL A 368 -26.21 11.15 -18.66
N ASP A 369 -27.39 10.71 -18.21
CA ASP A 369 -28.30 9.80 -18.91
C ASP A 369 -27.72 8.38 -19.11
N ARG A 370 -28.38 7.54 -19.92
CA ARG A 370 -27.95 6.17 -20.24
C ARG A 370 -27.51 5.97 -21.70
N ARG A 371 -27.54 7.01 -22.53
CA ARG A 371 -27.22 6.98 -23.97
C ARG A 371 -25.73 7.07 -24.25
N ARG A 372 -24.95 7.60 -23.31
CA ARG A 372 -23.48 7.69 -23.40
C ARG A 372 -22.81 7.21 -22.11
N PRO A 373 -21.56 6.71 -22.17
CA PRO A 373 -20.81 6.41 -20.95
C PRO A 373 -20.52 7.69 -20.14
N PRO A 374 -20.34 7.59 -18.80
CA PRO A 374 -19.86 8.69 -17.99
C PRO A 374 -18.47 9.13 -18.42
N SER A 375 -18.26 10.44 -18.38
CA SER A 375 -17.02 11.12 -18.75
C SER A 375 -16.44 11.85 -17.54
N LEU A 376 -15.13 12.10 -17.54
CA LEU A 376 -14.50 12.91 -16.49
C LEU A 376 -15.03 14.34 -16.45
N THR A 377 -15.61 14.81 -17.54
CA THR A 377 -16.29 16.11 -17.61
C THR A 377 -17.56 16.15 -16.76
N ASP A 378 -18.18 15.00 -16.50
CA ASP A 378 -19.38 14.88 -15.66
C ASP A 378 -19.08 14.92 -14.16
N ARG A 379 -17.81 14.68 -13.77
CA ARG A 379 -17.42 14.54 -12.37
C ARG A 379 -17.78 15.73 -11.49
N GLY A 380 -17.70 16.95 -12.04
CA GLY A 380 -18.10 18.17 -11.32
C GLY A 380 -19.60 18.27 -11.03
N SER A 381 -20.42 17.53 -11.79
CA SER A 381 -21.88 17.51 -11.72
C SER A 381 -22.43 16.26 -11.01
N LEU A 382 -21.56 15.38 -10.51
CA LEU A 382 -21.91 14.16 -9.78
C LEU A 382 -21.37 14.20 -8.32
N PRO A 383 -21.72 15.22 -7.52
CA PRO A 383 -21.17 15.41 -6.19
C PRO A 383 -21.49 14.26 -5.22
N PHE A 384 -22.69 13.65 -5.29
CA PHE A 384 -23.05 12.53 -4.40
C PHE A 384 -22.28 11.26 -4.74
N THR A 385 -22.09 10.99 -6.03
CA THR A 385 -21.23 9.89 -6.53
C THR A 385 -19.79 10.06 -6.03
N GLU A 386 -19.22 11.26 -6.20
CA GLU A 386 -17.86 11.56 -5.75
C GLU A 386 -17.74 11.49 -4.22
N ALA A 387 -18.70 12.03 -3.48
CA ALA A 387 -18.77 11.94 -2.03
C ALA A 387 -18.84 10.49 -1.52
N THR A 388 -19.55 9.63 -2.24
CA THR A 388 -19.65 8.19 -1.93
C THR A 388 -18.31 7.49 -2.10
N ILE A 389 -17.59 7.76 -3.20
CA ILE A 389 -16.23 7.23 -3.43
C ILE A 389 -15.28 7.72 -2.33
N MET A 390 -15.33 9.01 -1.99
CA MET A 390 -14.49 9.61 -0.95
C MET A 390 -14.76 9.00 0.44
N GLU A 391 -16.02 8.74 0.79
CA GLU A 391 -16.36 8.12 2.07
C GLU A 391 -15.87 6.68 2.17
N VAL A 392 -15.95 5.90 1.10
CA VAL A 392 -15.33 4.57 1.08
C VAL A 392 -13.82 4.67 1.22
N GLN A 393 -13.16 5.60 0.52
CA GLN A 393 -11.72 5.83 0.66
C GLN A 393 -11.32 6.21 2.09
N ARG A 394 -12.13 7.02 2.78
CA ARG A 394 -11.91 7.39 4.19
C ARG A 394 -12.01 6.17 5.09
N LEU A 395 -13.09 5.39 4.95
CA LEU A 395 -13.31 4.21 5.79
C LEU A 395 -12.30 3.09 5.53
N THR A 396 -11.84 2.92 4.29
CA THR A 396 -11.00 1.77 3.97
C THR A 396 -9.52 2.11 3.97
N ALA A 397 -9.16 3.38 3.68
CA ALA A 397 -7.80 3.89 3.66
C ALA A 397 -6.82 2.85 3.07
N VAL A 398 -6.89 2.62 1.75
CA VAL A 398 -6.25 1.46 1.08
C VAL A 398 -4.77 1.23 1.44
N VAL A 399 -4.03 2.27 1.84
CA VAL A 399 -2.71 2.17 2.48
C VAL A 399 -2.79 2.74 3.91
N PRO A 400 -3.29 1.96 4.88
CA PRO A 400 -3.80 2.50 6.15
C PRO A 400 -2.70 2.98 7.11
N LEU A 401 -1.49 2.45 6.98
CA LEU A 401 -0.31 2.87 7.76
C LEU A 401 0.67 3.71 6.93
N SER A 402 0.21 4.25 5.80
CA SER A 402 1.05 4.90 4.78
C SER A 402 2.23 4.01 4.34
N ILE A 403 3.09 4.54 3.48
CA ILE A 403 4.41 3.92 3.22
C ILE A 403 5.39 4.44 4.27
N PRO A 404 6.13 3.57 4.98
CA PRO A 404 7.05 3.99 6.03
C PRO A 404 8.03 5.09 5.59
N HIS A 405 8.19 6.07 6.46
CA HIS A 405 9.15 7.16 6.33
C HIS A 405 10.35 6.92 7.26
N MET A 406 11.40 7.71 7.13
CA MET A 406 12.55 7.68 8.02
C MET A 406 13.00 9.10 8.38
N ALA A 407 13.37 9.30 9.65
CA ALA A 407 14.04 10.52 10.08
C ALA A 407 15.47 10.56 9.50
N SER A 408 15.74 11.54 8.63
CA SER A 408 17.05 11.72 7.97
C SER A 408 18.14 12.20 8.93
N GLU A 409 17.75 12.83 10.04
CA GLU A 409 18.60 13.33 11.10
C GLU A 409 17.93 13.18 12.47
N THR A 410 18.71 13.34 13.55
CA THR A 410 18.17 13.36 14.90
C THR A 410 17.52 14.71 15.16
N THR A 411 16.25 14.72 15.56
CA THR A 411 15.50 15.96 15.81
C THR A 411 14.68 15.88 17.11
N VAL A 412 14.17 17.02 17.55
CA VAL A 412 13.13 17.10 18.59
C VAL A 412 11.80 17.35 17.91
N PHE A 413 10.87 16.41 18.03
CA PHE A 413 9.54 16.52 17.45
C PHE A 413 8.50 16.42 18.57
N ARG A 414 7.72 17.51 18.76
CA ARG A 414 6.66 17.62 19.77
C ARG A 414 7.11 17.17 21.18
N GLY A 415 8.31 17.63 21.57
CA GLY A 415 8.89 17.36 22.89
C GLY A 415 9.63 16.03 23.02
N PHE A 416 9.61 15.17 22.00
CA PHE A 416 10.34 13.90 21.99
C PHE A 416 11.59 13.96 21.12
N THR A 417 12.64 13.27 21.54
CA THR A 417 13.82 13.04 20.72
C THR A 417 13.51 11.93 19.71
N ILE A 418 13.68 12.22 18.42
CA ILE A 418 13.56 11.26 17.33
C ILE A 418 14.95 11.06 16.73
N PRO A 419 15.65 9.95 17.05
CA PRO A 419 16.98 9.67 16.50
C PRO A 419 16.97 9.51 14.98
N LYS A 420 18.08 9.89 14.32
CA LYS A 420 18.32 9.57 12.91
C LYS A 420 18.13 8.07 12.64
N GLY A 421 17.51 7.74 11.52
CA GLY A 421 17.25 6.36 11.12
C GLY A 421 16.00 5.75 11.76
N THR A 422 15.28 6.51 12.59
CA THR A 422 13.98 6.08 13.14
C THR A 422 12.97 5.95 12.01
N VAL A 423 12.27 4.81 11.96
CA VAL A 423 11.15 4.60 11.04
C VAL A 423 9.95 5.41 11.55
N ILE A 424 9.37 6.23 10.69
CA ILE A 424 8.16 7.00 10.99
C ILE A 424 7.00 6.34 10.25
N MET A 425 5.94 6.01 11.00
CA MET A 425 4.78 5.30 10.49
C MET A 425 3.52 6.16 10.67
N PRO A 426 3.12 6.94 9.65
CA PRO A 426 1.87 7.69 9.67
C PRO A 426 0.66 6.76 9.65
N ASN A 427 -0.19 6.82 10.68
CA ASN A 427 -1.39 6.00 10.77
C ASN A 427 -2.58 6.74 10.12
N LEU A 428 -2.77 6.55 8.82
CA LEU A 428 -3.88 7.16 8.07
C LEU A 428 -5.24 6.59 8.51
N TYR A 429 -5.29 5.33 8.94
CA TYR A 429 -6.49 4.73 9.52
C TYR A 429 -6.95 5.53 10.76
N SER A 430 -6.03 5.92 11.64
CA SER A 430 -6.34 6.82 12.77
C SER A 430 -6.79 8.20 12.30
N VAL A 431 -6.09 8.82 11.33
CA VAL A 431 -6.45 10.16 10.81
C VAL A 431 -7.88 10.18 10.26
N HIS A 432 -8.25 9.14 9.53
CA HIS A 432 -9.56 9.04 8.88
C HIS A 432 -10.67 8.60 9.82
N ARG A 433 -10.36 8.16 11.05
CA ARG A 433 -11.33 7.76 12.07
C ARG A 433 -11.24 8.55 13.37
N ASP A 434 -10.54 9.69 13.33
CA ASP A 434 -10.40 10.55 14.49
C ASP A 434 -11.78 11.17 14.86
N PRO A 435 -12.36 10.83 16.02
CA PRO A 435 -13.68 11.34 16.41
C PRO A 435 -13.67 12.85 16.71
N SER A 436 -12.49 13.48 16.84
CA SER A 436 -12.39 14.94 16.95
C SER A 436 -12.52 15.66 15.59
N VAL A 437 -12.44 14.92 14.48
CA VAL A 437 -12.46 15.45 13.11
C VAL A 437 -13.66 14.93 12.32
N TRP A 438 -14.06 13.68 12.58
CA TRP A 438 -15.11 12.97 11.86
C TRP A 438 -16.21 12.56 12.85
N ASP A 439 -17.40 13.14 12.69
CA ASP A 439 -18.58 12.73 13.46
C ASP A 439 -18.90 11.26 13.16
N ASP A 440 -19.18 10.44 14.17
CA ASP A 440 -19.49 9.00 14.00
C ASP A 440 -18.57 8.30 12.97
N PRO A 441 -17.26 8.21 13.27
CA PRO A 441 -16.21 7.94 12.29
C PRO A 441 -16.30 6.56 11.63
N ASP A 442 -17.00 5.61 12.21
CA ASP A 442 -17.12 4.25 11.67
C ASP A 442 -18.38 4.05 10.81
N ALA A 443 -19.33 4.99 10.83
CA ALA A 443 -20.52 4.91 10.00
C ALA A 443 -20.24 5.37 8.56
N PHE A 444 -20.76 4.61 7.60
CA PHE A 444 -20.75 4.95 6.18
C PHE A 444 -21.77 6.04 5.88
N ASN A 445 -21.29 7.26 5.65
CA ASN A 445 -22.15 8.41 5.36
C ASN A 445 -21.51 9.33 4.30
N PRO A 446 -21.89 9.20 3.01
CA PRO A 446 -21.42 10.08 1.94
C PRO A 446 -21.69 11.57 2.19
N THR A 447 -22.76 11.93 2.89
CA THR A 447 -23.15 13.34 3.11
C THR A 447 -22.12 14.14 3.89
N ARG A 448 -21.16 13.50 4.58
CA ARG A 448 -20.02 14.17 5.24
C ARG A 448 -19.14 14.98 4.29
N PHE A 449 -19.16 14.62 3.01
CA PHE A 449 -18.44 15.30 1.93
C PHE A 449 -19.34 16.22 1.12
N LEU A 450 -20.52 16.57 1.61
CA LEU A 450 -21.45 17.50 0.96
C LEU A 450 -21.77 18.68 1.89
N ASP A 451 -21.90 19.87 1.32
CA ASP A 451 -22.41 21.05 2.03
C ASP A 451 -23.94 21.08 2.05
N GLY A 452 -24.51 22.11 2.69
CA GLY A 452 -25.97 22.30 2.76
C GLY A 452 -26.65 22.51 1.40
N GLU A 453 -25.90 22.80 0.34
CA GLU A 453 -26.39 22.93 -1.03
C GLU A 453 -26.17 21.65 -1.87
N GLY A 454 -25.59 20.60 -1.27
CA GLY A 454 -25.26 19.35 -1.96
C GLY A 454 -24.00 19.44 -2.84
N LYS A 455 -23.16 20.47 -2.67
CA LYS A 455 -21.86 20.58 -3.37
C LYS A 455 -20.78 19.84 -2.60
N LEU A 456 -19.77 19.35 -3.32
CA LEU A 456 -18.67 18.59 -2.75
C LEU A 456 -17.79 19.45 -1.83
N LEU A 457 -17.69 19.04 -0.56
CA LEU A 457 -16.79 19.59 0.44
C LEU A 457 -15.42 18.92 0.42
N ARG A 458 -14.36 19.72 0.36
CA ARG A 458 -12.98 19.24 0.51
C ARG A 458 -12.49 19.47 1.92
N ARG A 459 -12.18 18.38 2.62
CA ARG A 459 -11.63 18.39 3.98
C ARG A 459 -10.12 18.23 3.94
N GLU A 460 -9.39 19.07 4.68
CA GLU A 460 -7.92 18.99 4.73
C GLU A 460 -7.43 17.68 5.36
N SER A 461 -8.20 17.13 6.31
CA SER A 461 -7.95 15.85 6.98
C SER A 461 -8.19 14.63 6.09
N PHE A 462 -8.78 14.80 4.91
CA PHE A 462 -9.00 13.72 3.95
C PHE A 462 -7.76 13.48 3.09
N ILE A 463 -6.84 12.68 3.62
CA ILE A 463 -5.53 12.40 3.00
C ILE A 463 -5.29 10.93 2.58
N PRO A 464 -6.19 10.27 1.82
CA PRO A 464 -6.00 8.86 1.41
C PRO A 464 -4.77 8.60 0.53
N PHE A 465 -4.22 9.66 -0.07
CA PHE A 465 -3.03 9.62 -0.92
C PHE A 465 -1.74 10.07 -0.18
N GLY A 466 -1.82 10.24 1.14
CA GLY A 466 -0.77 10.86 1.95
C GLY A 466 -0.62 12.37 1.66
N ILE A 467 0.43 12.97 2.21
CA ILE A 467 0.73 14.41 2.11
C ILE A 467 2.24 14.66 2.06
N GLY A 468 2.63 15.91 1.81
CA GLY A 468 4.03 16.34 1.80
C GLY A 468 4.80 15.91 0.54
N ARG A 469 6.13 15.88 0.61
CA ARG A 469 7.00 15.62 -0.56
C ARG A 469 6.81 14.23 -1.18
N ARG A 470 6.27 13.29 -0.42
CA ARG A 470 6.02 11.90 -0.84
C ARG A 470 4.55 11.61 -1.14
N VAL A 471 3.71 12.64 -1.32
CA VAL A 471 2.32 12.49 -1.77
C VAL A 471 2.25 11.56 -2.98
N CYS A 472 1.18 10.76 -3.07
CA CYS A 472 1.01 9.78 -4.14
C CYS A 472 1.24 10.41 -5.51
N MET A 473 2.12 9.80 -6.30
CA MET A 473 2.40 10.27 -7.65
C MET A 473 1.22 10.04 -8.60
N GLY A 474 0.40 9.01 -8.33
CA GLY A 474 -0.75 8.60 -9.14
C GLY A 474 -2.10 9.09 -8.63
N GLU A 475 -2.15 10.05 -7.71
CA GLU A 475 -3.41 10.56 -7.15
C GLU A 475 -4.42 10.94 -8.23
N GLN A 476 -4.00 11.71 -9.23
CA GLN A 476 -4.90 12.17 -10.29
C GLN A 476 -5.40 11.03 -11.17
N LEU A 477 -4.54 10.05 -11.49
CA LEU A 477 -4.93 8.87 -12.26
C LEU A 477 -5.93 8.01 -11.47
N ALA A 478 -5.62 7.71 -10.21
CA ALA A 478 -6.48 6.90 -9.35
C ALA A 478 -7.87 7.54 -9.18
N LYS A 479 -7.95 8.86 -9.00
CA LYS A 479 -9.23 9.59 -8.95
C LYS A 479 -10.04 9.44 -10.23
N MET A 480 -9.40 9.47 -11.40
CA MET A 480 -10.06 9.25 -12.68
C MET A 480 -10.56 7.82 -12.84
N GLU A 481 -9.70 6.84 -12.55
CA GLU A 481 -10.05 5.42 -12.66
C GLU A 481 -11.20 5.06 -11.71
N LEU A 482 -11.15 5.50 -10.46
CA LEU A 482 -12.23 5.28 -9.50
C LEU A 482 -13.55 5.86 -9.98
N PHE A 483 -13.54 7.13 -10.37
CA PHE A 483 -14.75 7.82 -10.82
C PHE A 483 -15.34 7.14 -12.06
N LEU A 484 -14.56 6.94 -13.13
CA LEU A 484 -15.04 6.35 -14.38
C LEU A 484 -15.47 4.89 -14.22
N THR A 485 -14.74 4.11 -13.41
CA THR A 485 -15.09 2.71 -13.17
C THR A 485 -16.37 2.59 -12.37
N VAL A 486 -16.48 3.31 -11.24
CA VAL A 486 -17.66 3.24 -10.37
C VAL A 486 -18.89 3.80 -11.07
N SER A 487 -18.82 5.02 -11.62
CA SER A 487 -19.95 5.62 -12.34
C SER A 487 -20.34 4.81 -13.56
N GLY A 488 -19.35 4.33 -14.32
CA GLY A 488 -19.59 3.48 -15.49
C GLY A 488 -20.34 2.21 -15.09
N LEU A 489 -19.84 1.47 -14.10
CA LEU A 489 -20.49 0.24 -13.64
C LEU A 489 -21.90 0.50 -13.10
N LEU A 490 -22.11 1.53 -12.26
CA LEU A 490 -23.41 1.84 -11.68
C LEU A 490 -24.42 2.41 -12.68
N GLN A 491 -23.97 3.00 -13.79
CA GLN A 491 -24.86 3.38 -14.88
C GLN A 491 -25.54 2.14 -15.48
N ALA A 492 -24.83 1.02 -15.61
CA ALA A 492 -25.29 -0.17 -16.31
C ALA A 492 -25.78 -1.31 -15.39
N CYS A 493 -25.26 -1.39 -14.17
CA CYS A 493 -25.42 -2.55 -13.30
C CYS A 493 -25.93 -2.16 -11.91
N THR A 494 -26.74 -3.04 -11.33
CA THR A 494 -27.06 -3.04 -9.90
C THR A 494 -26.35 -4.20 -9.23
N PHE A 495 -25.70 -3.92 -8.09
CA PHE A 495 -24.93 -4.88 -7.31
C PHE A 495 -25.66 -5.22 -6.02
N ARG A 496 -25.83 -6.51 -5.74
CA ARG A 496 -26.41 -7.02 -4.49
C ARG A 496 -25.55 -8.16 -3.93
N LEU A 497 -25.67 -8.43 -2.64
CA LEU A 497 -25.11 -9.66 -2.08
C LEU A 497 -25.97 -10.87 -2.48
N PRO A 498 -25.38 -12.07 -2.65
CA PRO A 498 -26.13 -13.30 -2.82
C PRO A 498 -27.13 -13.57 -1.69
N ASP A 499 -28.34 -14.01 -2.03
CA ASP A 499 -29.40 -14.26 -1.07
C ASP A 499 -28.99 -15.34 -0.06
N GLY A 500 -29.18 -15.08 1.23
CA GLY A 500 -28.86 -16.01 2.31
C GLY A 500 -27.36 -16.14 2.62
N ALA A 501 -26.47 -15.47 1.90
CA ALA A 501 -25.05 -15.41 2.25
C ALA A 501 -24.82 -14.50 3.48
N PRO A 502 -23.90 -14.86 4.39
CA PRO A 502 -23.51 -13.95 5.46
C PRO A 502 -22.87 -12.68 4.89
N ALA A 503 -23.11 -11.54 5.53
CA ALA A 503 -22.48 -10.29 5.13
C ALA A 503 -20.94 -10.43 5.11
N PRO A 504 -20.25 -10.03 4.02
CA PRO A 504 -18.80 -10.09 3.97
C PRO A 504 -18.16 -9.26 5.08
N SER A 505 -17.01 -9.72 5.58
CA SER A 505 -16.26 -9.01 6.62
C SER A 505 -15.66 -7.70 6.09
N LEU A 506 -15.86 -6.61 6.84
CA LEU A 506 -15.28 -5.30 6.55
C LEU A 506 -13.89 -5.08 7.16
N HIS A 507 -13.34 -6.03 7.91
CA HIS A 507 -11.98 -5.90 8.48
C HIS A 507 -10.86 -5.92 7.42
N GLY A 508 -11.12 -6.54 6.26
CA GLY A 508 -10.17 -6.67 5.16
C GLY A 508 -8.98 -7.59 5.44
N ARG A 509 -8.26 -7.94 4.36
CA ARG A 509 -6.97 -8.62 4.40
C ARG A 509 -5.88 -7.57 4.42
N PHE A 510 -5.24 -7.43 5.57
CA PHE A 510 -4.17 -6.45 5.77
C PHE A 510 -2.82 -6.98 5.28
N GLY A 511 -2.16 -6.17 4.45
CA GLY A 511 -0.77 -6.27 4.02
C GLY A 511 -0.13 -4.88 4.03
N LEU A 512 0.66 -4.54 3.00
CA LEU A 512 1.01 -3.14 2.74
C LEU A 512 -0.23 -2.31 2.35
N THR A 513 -1.16 -2.94 1.64
CA THR A 513 -2.50 -2.43 1.30
C THR A 513 -3.58 -3.15 2.10
N LEU A 514 -4.78 -2.58 2.15
CA LEU A 514 -5.97 -3.20 2.73
C LEU A 514 -6.90 -3.66 1.59
N ALA A 515 -6.91 -4.95 1.31
CA ALA A 515 -7.84 -5.56 0.36
C ALA A 515 -9.13 -6.01 1.07
N PRO A 516 -10.30 -6.01 0.42
CA PRO A 516 -11.46 -6.70 0.97
C PRO A 516 -11.18 -8.21 1.08
N CYS A 517 -11.88 -8.88 2.01
CA CYS A 517 -11.99 -10.33 1.99
C CYS A 517 -12.73 -10.76 0.72
N PRO A 518 -12.43 -11.95 0.14
CA PRO A 518 -13.17 -12.43 -1.03
C PRO A 518 -14.68 -12.38 -0.81
N PHE A 519 -15.40 -11.83 -1.80
CA PHE A 519 -16.85 -11.67 -1.76
C PHE A 519 -17.42 -11.90 -3.17
N ALA A 520 -18.67 -12.34 -3.21
CA ALA A 520 -19.43 -12.51 -4.44
C ALA A 520 -20.52 -11.43 -4.52
N LEU A 521 -20.84 -11.01 -5.75
CA LEU A 521 -21.91 -10.06 -6.04
C LEU A 521 -22.90 -10.67 -7.04
N CYS A 522 -24.18 -10.54 -6.75
CA CYS A 522 -25.22 -10.68 -7.78
C CYS A 522 -25.28 -9.38 -8.58
N VAL A 523 -25.17 -9.50 -9.91
CA VAL A 523 -25.16 -8.37 -10.83
C VAL A 523 -26.37 -8.45 -11.73
N SER A 524 -27.15 -7.38 -11.81
CA SER A 524 -28.28 -7.26 -12.73
C SER A 524 -28.14 -6.04 -13.64
N ALA A 525 -28.58 -6.17 -14.89
CA ALA A 525 -28.63 -5.04 -15.81
C ALA A 525 -29.71 -4.03 -15.38
N ARG A 526 -29.42 -2.74 -15.50
CA ARG A 526 -30.40 -1.66 -15.30
C ARG A 526 -31.14 -1.42 -16.62
N CYS A 527 -32.34 -1.99 -16.79
CA CYS A 527 -33.16 -1.85 -18.00
C CYS A 527 -33.44 -0.38 -18.39
N GLU A 528 -33.43 -0.08 -19.69
CA GLU A 528 -33.65 1.27 -20.26
C GLU A 528 -35.06 1.84 -20.04
N ASP A 529 -36.05 1.00 -19.69
CA ASP A 529 -37.47 1.36 -19.67
C ASP A 529 -38.02 1.78 -18.30
N SER A 530 -37.56 2.90 -17.75
CA SER A 530 -38.26 3.51 -16.59
C SER A 530 -38.17 5.03 -16.49
N PHE A 531 -38.02 5.75 -17.60
CA PHE A 531 -38.49 7.13 -17.67
C PHE A 531 -39.99 7.12 -17.98
N SER A 532 -40.82 6.91 -16.94
CA SER A 532 -42.21 7.37 -16.98
C SER A 532 -42.22 8.84 -16.55
N PRO A 533 -42.56 9.81 -17.43
CA PRO A 533 -42.53 11.23 -17.09
C PRO A 533 -43.70 11.68 -16.19
N ASN A 534 -44.45 10.76 -15.57
CA ASN A 534 -45.63 11.08 -14.77
C ASN A 534 -45.54 10.44 -13.37
N ALA A 535 -44.76 11.04 -12.48
CA ALA A 535 -44.86 10.78 -11.04
C ALA A 535 -44.35 11.95 -10.19
N PHE A 536 -44.69 13.18 -10.56
CA PHE A 536 -44.74 14.31 -9.63
C PHE A 536 -45.85 15.26 -10.08
N SER A 537 -47.05 15.00 -9.57
CA SER A 537 -48.14 15.97 -9.42
C SER A 537 -48.48 16.07 -7.95
#